data_AF-A0A354ID19-F1
#
_entry.id   AF-A0A354ID19-F1
#
_cell.length_a   1.000
_cell.length_b   1.000
_cell.length_c   1.000
_cell.angle_alpha   90.00
_cell.angle_beta   90.00
_cell.angle_gamma   90.00
#
_symmetry.space_group_name_H-M   'P 1'
#
loop_
_entity.id
_entity.type
_entity.pdbx_description
1 polymer ?
#
loop_
_entity_poly.entity_id
_entity_poly.type
_entity_poly.pdbx_seq_one_letter_code
_entity_poly.pdbx_strand_id
1 'polypeptide(L)' 'MKILGIDSSGLVASAAVTVDDLLVSEFTVNNKQTHSQTLLPMIDRVVAMSGISLEELDGIAVSAGPGSFTGLRIGSST' A
#
# COMPACT_ATOMS: atom_id res chain seq x y z
N MET A 1 -13.93 -9.04 -4.76
CA MET A 1 -13.53 -7.72 -4.24
C MET A 1 -12.04 -7.56 -4.40
N LYS A 2 -11.63 -6.59 -5.22
CA LYS A 2 -10.25 -6.24 -5.55
C LYS A 2 -9.83 -5.04 -4.72
N ILE A 3 -8.93 -5.22 -3.75
CA ILE A 3 -8.55 -4.17 -2.81
C ILE A 3 -7.04 -3.92 -2.86
N LEU A 4 -6.65 -2.65 -2.95
CA LEU A 4 -5.28 -2.20 -2.70
C LEU A 4 -5.14 -1.84 -1.22
N GLY A 5 -4.30 -2.58 -0.49
CA GLY A 5 -3.93 -2.30 0.89
C GLY A 5 -2.61 -1.51 0.97
N ILE A 6 -2.55 -0.51 1.85
CA ILE A 6 -1.36 0.30 2.11
C ILE A 6 -1.15 0.44 3.62
N ASP A 7 0.08 0.16 4.08
CA ASP A 7 0.50 0.46 5.44
C ASP A 7 1.82 1.22 5.46
N SER A 8 1.82 2.35 6.16
CA SER A 8 2.98 3.19 6.44
C SER A 8 2.97 3.67 7.90
N SER A 9 2.19 3.01 8.76
CA SER A 9 2.05 3.31 10.18
C SER A 9 3.33 3.00 10.97
N GLY A 10 4.15 2.05 10.49
CA GLY A 10 5.38 1.63 11.13
C GLY A 10 6.65 2.20 10.52
N LEU A 11 7.79 1.59 10.88
CA LEU A 11 9.09 1.83 10.23
C LEU A 11 9.15 1.21 8.83
N VAL A 12 8.35 0.18 8.60
CA VAL A 12 8.25 -0.55 7.35
C VAL A 12 7.04 -0.03 6.60
N ALA A 13 7.20 0.25 5.30
CA ALA A 13 6.08 0.49 4.41
C ALA A 13 5.71 -0.81 3.70
N SER A 14 4.42 -1.03 3.46
CA SER A 14 3.93 -2.14 2.63
C SER A 14 2.75 -1.70 1.75
N ALA A 15 2.64 -2.36 0.60
CA ALA A 15 1.48 -2.28 -0.28
C ALA A 15 1.13 -3.68 -0.78
N ALA A 16 -0.14 -3.97 -1.02
CA ALA A 16 -0.60 -5.27 -1.50
C ALA A 16 -1.91 -5.17 -2.28
N VAL A 17 -2.09 -6.05 -3.26
CA VAL A 17 -3.38 -6.23 -3.96
C VAL A 17 -3.97 -7.57 -3.57
N THR A 18 -5.23 -7.55 -3.17
CA THR A 18 -6.02 -8.76 -2.86
C THR A 18 -7.21 -8.88 -3.81
N VAL A 19 -7.60 -10.12 -4.13
CA VAL A 19 -8.79 -10.44 -4.93
C VAL A 19 -9.55 -11.54 -4.21
N ASP A 20 -10.76 -11.24 -3.74
CA ASP A 20 -11.63 -12.22 -3.06
C ASP A 20 -10.88 -12.97 -1.95
N ASP A 21 -10.25 -12.21 -1.05
CA ASP A 21 -9.43 -12.67 0.09
C ASP A 21 -8.10 -13.36 -0.27
N LEU A 22 -7.77 -13.48 -1.56
CA LEU A 22 -6.47 -14.00 -2.01
C LEU A 22 -5.46 -12.86 -2.19
N LEU A 23 -4.27 -13.00 -1.59
CA LEU A 23 -3.15 -12.11 -1.85
C LEU A 23 -2.58 -12.37 -3.25
N VAL A 24 -2.65 -11.38 -4.14
CA VAL A 24 -2.18 -11.48 -5.53
C VAL A 24 -0.79 -10.92 -5.69
N SER A 25 -0.50 -9.79 -5.06
CA SER A 25 0.82 -9.17 -5.05
C SER A 25 1.05 -8.41 -3.75
N GLU A 26 2.31 -8.34 -3.33
CA GLU A 26 2.74 -7.52 -2.21
C GLU A 26 4.13 -6.95 -2.45
N PHE A 27 4.41 -5.83 -1.81
CA PHE A 27 5.73 -5.25 -1.79
C PHE A 27 5.96 -4.55 -0.46
N THR A 28 7.05 -4.95 0.21
CA THR A 28 7.40 -4.46 1.54
C THR A 28 8.79 -3.86 1.52
N VAL A 29 8.93 -2.67 2.10
CA VAL A 29 10.17 -1.91 2.13
C VAL A 29 10.52 -1.54 3.56
N ASN A 30 11.68 -2.01 3.99
CA ASN A 30 12.35 -1.57 5.20
C ASN A 30 13.70 -0.95 4.83
N ASN A 31 13.66 0.12 4.06
CA ASN A 31 14.83 0.94 3.81
C ASN A 31 14.64 2.24 4.59
N LYS A 32 15.73 2.85 5.07
CA LYS A 32 15.68 4.06 5.91
C LYS A 32 15.19 5.32 5.16
N GLN A 33 14.54 5.16 4.00
CA GLN A 33 13.98 6.25 3.22
C GLN A 33 12.63 6.67 3.79
N THR A 34 12.15 7.85 3.41
CA THR A 34 10.85 8.34 3.89
C THR A 34 9.72 7.70 3.09
N HIS A 35 8.63 7.35 3.77
CA HIS A 35 7.44 6.74 3.15
C HIS A 35 6.87 7.55 1.99
N SER A 36 7.00 8.87 2.03
CA SER A 36 6.55 9.78 0.96
C SER A 36 7.29 9.57 -0.37
N GLN A 37 8.51 9.04 -0.34
CA GLN A 37 9.30 8.75 -1.54
C GLN A 37 9.09 7.32 -2.04
N THR A 38 8.70 6.40 -1.15
CA THR A 38 8.62 4.97 -1.48
C THR A 38 7.21 4.53 -1.84
N LEU A 39 6.16 5.09 -1.23
CA LEU A 39 4.79 4.56 -1.36
C LEU A 39 4.24 4.57 -2.78
N LEU A 40 4.34 5.68 -3.52
CA LEU A 40 3.84 5.74 -4.90
C LEU A 40 4.55 4.72 -5.82
N PRO A 41 5.90 4.62 -5.82
CA PRO A 41 6.60 3.55 -6.54
C PRO A 41 6.19 2.14 -6.10
N MET A 42 5.91 1.93 -4.82
CA MET A 42 5.47 0.62 -4.31
C MET A 42 4.07 0.27 -4.83
N ILE A 43 3.14 1.22 -4.83
CA ILE A 43 1.78 1.06 -5.36
C ILE A 43 1.83 0.70 -6.84
N ASP A 44 2.58 1.49 -7.64
CA ASP A 44 2.78 1.22 -9.06
C ASP A 44 3.32 -0.21 -9.28
N ARG A 45 4.30 -0.62 -8.46
CA ARG A 45 4.89 -1.95 -8.55
C ARG A 45 3.90 -3.08 -8.24
N VAL A 46 3.13 -2.98 -7.16
CA VAL A 46 2.18 -4.06 -6.78
C VAL A 46 1.01 -4.15 -7.74
N VAL A 47 0.51 -3.02 -8.24
CA VAL A 47 -0.54 -2.97 -9.26
C VAL A 47 -0.04 -3.63 -10.54
N ALA A 48 1.15 -3.24 -11.03
CA ALA A 48 1.76 -3.86 -12.21
C ALA A 48 2.01 -5.38 -12.02
N MET A 49 2.45 -5.81 -10.84
CA MET A 49 2.64 -7.23 -10.52
C MET A 49 1.34 -8.02 -10.46
N SER A 50 0.23 -7.37 -10.06
CA SER A 50 -1.08 -8.02 -9.99
C SER A 50 -1.74 -8.22 -11.36
N GLY A 51 -1.33 -7.44 -12.37
CA GLY A 51 -1.98 -7.43 -13.69
C GLY A 51 -3.38 -6.80 -13.69
N ILE A 52 -3.76 -6.14 -12.59
CA ILE A 52 -5.06 -5.48 -12.39
C ILE A 52 -4.84 -3.98 -12.58
N SER A 53 -5.71 -3.30 -13.31
CA SER A 53 -5.62 -1.84 -13.44
C SER A 53 -6.20 -1.13 -12.20
N LEU A 54 -5.82 0.12 -11.96
CA LEU A 54 -6.35 0.89 -10.82
C LEU A 54 -7.87 1.08 -10.90
N GLU A 55 -8.42 1.17 -12.11
CA GLU A 55 -9.85 1.34 -12.37
C GLU A 55 -10.67 0.07 -12.06
N GLU A 56 -10.01 -1.07 -11.96
CA GLU A 56 -10.64 -2.34 -11.58
C GLU A 56 -10.68 -2.56 -10.06
N LEU A 57 -10.04 -1.69 -9.26
CA LEU A 57 -10.07 -1.80 -7.81
C LEU A 57 -11.45 -1.38 -7.27
N ASP A 58 -11.98 -2.18 -6.36
CA ASP A 58 -13.23 -1.89 -5.66
C ASP A 58 -13.02 -0.93 -4.49
N GLY A 59 -11.77 -0.78 -4.03
CA GLY A 59 -11.43 0.12 -2.94
C GLY A 59 -9.95 0.12 -2.56
N ILE A 60 -9.60 1.09 -1.73
CA ILE A 60 -8.27 1.25 -1.14
C ILE A 60 -8.41 1.16 0.38
N ALA A 61 -7.65 0.28 0.99
CA ALA A 61 -7.56 0.11 2.43
C ALA A 61 -6.25 0.74 2.93
N VAL A 62 -6.36 1.63 3.91
CA VAL A 62 -5.21 2.26 4.57
C VAL A 62 -5.24 1.98 6.06
N SER A 63 -4.07 1.89 6.69
CA SER A 63 -3.98 1.70 8.14
C SER A 63 -4.54 2.91 8.90
N ALA A 64 -5.49 2.67 9.81
CA ALA A 64 -6.09 3.69 10.66
C ALA A 64 -5.30 3.98 11.95
N GLY A 65 -4.22 3.23 12.20
CA GLY A 65 -3.41 3.31 13.40
C GLY A 65 -3.82 2.31 14.51
N PRO A 66 -3.18 2.36 15.69
CA PRO A 66 -2.17 3.35 16.10
C PRO A 66 -0.84 3.20 15.34
N GLY A 67 0.00 4.23 15.36
CA GLY A 67 1.30 4.21 14.68
C GLY A 67 1.94 5.59 14.56
N SER A 68 2.94 5.70 13.70
CA SER A 68 3.60 6.94 13.31
C SER A 68 2.58 7.95 12.78
N PHE A 69 2.39 9.06 13.49
CA PHE A 69 1.48 10.12 13.08
C PHE A 69 1.78 10.64 11.67
N THR A 70 3.06 10.82 11.35
CA THR A 70 3.51 11.22 10.01
C THR A 70 3.22 10.13 8.98
N GLY A 71 3.54 8.88 9.31
CA GLY A 71 3.33 7.74 8.43
C GLY A 71 1.86 7.55 8.05
N LEU A 72 0.97 7.49 9.04
CA LEU A 72 -0.47 7.36 8.86
C LEU A 72 -1.06 8.44 7.94
N ARG A 73 -0.62 9.70 8.11
CA ARG A 73 -1.06 10.80 7.24
C ARG A 73 -0.52 10.68 5.82
N ILE A 74 0.73 10.24 5.64
CA ILE A 74 1.26 9.99 4.30
C ILE A 74 0.45 8.89 3.62
N GLY A 75 0.22 7.76 4.30
CA GLY A 75 -0.56 6.65 3.76
C GLY A 75 -1.99 7.03 3.37
N SER A 76 -2.66 7.84 4.18
CA SER A 76 -4.02 8.31 3.90
C SER A 76 -4.11 9.41 2.82
N SER A 77 -3.03 10.13 2.55
CA SER A 77 -3.01 11.24 1.57
C SER A 77 -2.38 10.87 0.23
N THR A 78 -1.80 9.67 0.13
CA THR A 78 -1.22 9.13 -1.11
C THR A 78 -2.33 8.57 -1.99
#